data_AF-A0A2M7ZNW2-F1
#
_entry.id   AF-A0A2M7ZNW2-F1
#
_cell.length_a   1.000
_cell.length_b   1.000
_cell.length_c   1.000
_cell.angle_alpha   90.00
_cell.angle_beta   90.00
_cell.angle_gamma   90.00
#
_symmetry.space_group_name_H-M   'P 1'
#
loop_
_entity.id
_entity.type
_entity.pdbx_description
1 polymer ?
#
loop_
_entity_poly.entity_id
_entity_poly.type
_entity_poly.pdbx_seq_one_letter_code
_entity_poly.pdbx_strand_id
1 'polypeptide(L)'
;MKNNNLIKNISILRLILIIFIVNAAGFLLRYFELPDYIILIGFRFHLAAVLPFLFIIKKIEVEFLIDAFRNPPYFRKLLPFLTLVIPVIITAAVLYFFTDVELNDPEYFYEFGLSSIVDFPLYLIWNIPQLIMLFVFLSVAGKSFINNFLILFFLFVYLFVPIDIAAFSYLEPVSFVLFILSLSIALNKFSSIYFFIIYTFFSLWIINLAFGTESARIVNLLFASRYDSWEGFFSVGKKLSGFIMPAFFFFSLIVNSLFGALTKKS
;
A
#
# COMPACT_ATOMS: atom_id res chain seq x y z
N MET A 1 -21.57 11.50 -14.41
CA MET A 1 -21.61 10.04 -14.65
C MET A 1 -22.37 9.76 -15.95
N LYS A 2 -21.65 9.72 -17.08
CA LYS A 2 -22.12 9.21 -18.38
C LYS A 2 -20.89 8.80 -19.19
N ASN A 3 -20.52 7.52 -19.10
CA ASN A 3 -19.87 6.71 -20.14
C ASN A 3 -19.43 5.38 -19.52
N ASN A 4 -20.34 4.39 -19.55
CA ASN A 4 -20.04 3.02 -19.11
C ASN A 4 -19.28 2.19 -20.17
N ASN A 5 -18.85 2.79 -21.29
CA ASN A 5 -18.22 2.08 -22.41
C ASN A 5 -16.73 2.41 -22.64
N LEU A 6 -16.10 3.29 -21.83
CA LEU A 6 -14.71 3.75 -22.03
C LEU A 6 -13.62 2.73 -21.62
N ILE A 7 -14.01 1.53 -21.16
CA ILE A 7 -13.07 0.51 -20.69
C ILE A 7 -13.44 -0.83 -21.31
N LYS A 8 -12.58 -1.35 -22.18
CA LYS A 8 -12.63 -2.77 -22.57
C LYS A 8 -12.10 -3.60 -21.41
N ASN A 9 -13.03 -4.18 -20.64
CA ASN A 9 -12.70 -5.12 -19.56
C ASN A 9 -11.73 -6.20 -20.07
N ILE A 10 -10.72 -6.50 -19.25
CA ILE A 10 -9.78 -7.59 -19.53
C ILE A 10 -10.53 -8.91 -19.36
N SER A 11 -10.34 -9.84 -20.30
CA SER A 11 -10.90 -11.18 -20.14
C SER A 11 -10.26 -11.87 -18.93
N ILE A 12 -11.04 -12.65 -18.19
CA ILE A 12 -10.58 -13.38 -16.99
C ILE A 12 -9.33 -14.21 -17.31
N LEU A 13 -9.28 -14.88 -18.46
CA LEU A 13 -8.10 -15.65 -18.88
C LEU A 13 -6.83 -14.79 -19.00
N ARG A 14 -6.93 -13.58 -19.56
CA ARG A 14 -5.78 -12.65 -19.63
C ARG A 14 -5.38 -12.16 -18.24
N LEU A 15 -6.35 -11.91 -17.36
CA LEU A 15 -6.06 -11.52 -15.97
C LEU A 15 -5.29 -12.62 -15.23
N ILE A 16 -5.72 -13.88 -15.36
CA ILE A 16 -5.03 -15.04 -14.80
C ILE A 16 -3.62 -15.15 -15.36
N LEU A 17 -3.45 -14.99 -16.67
CA LEU A 17 -2.12 -15.02 -17.31
C LEU A 17 -1.20 -13.92 -16.77
N ILE A 18 -1.70 -12.69 -16.62
CA ILE A 18 -0.95 -11.56 -16.06
C ILE A 18 -0.49 -11.90 -14.64
N ILE A 19 -1.40 -12.38 -13.79
CA ILE A 19 -1.10 -12.80 -12.42
C ILE A 19 -0.02 -13.89 -12.41
N PHE A 20 -0.16 -14.90 -13.27
CA PHE A 20 0.82 -15.99 -13.35
C PHE A 20 2.21 -15.48 -13.74
N ILE A 21 2.30 -14.62 -14.75
CA ILE A 21 3.57 -14.03 -15.21
C ILE A 21 4.22 -13.19 -14.12
N VAL A 22 3.45 -12.36 -13.42
CA VAL A 22 3.97 -11.53 -12.31
C VAL A 22 4.54 -12.41 -11.20
N ASN A 23 3.83 -13.46 -10.81
CA ASN A 23 4.30 -14.35 -9.75
C ASN A 23 5.51 -15.18 -10.17
N ALA A 24 5.53 -15.68 -11.42
CA ALA A 24 6.69 -16.39 -11.95
C ALA A 24 7.93 -15.49 -11.97
N ALA A 25 7.80 -14.26 -12.48
CA ALA A 25 8.89 -13.29 -12.50
C ALA A 25 9.32 -12.88 -11.07
N GLY A 26 8.37 -12.61 -10.18
CA GLY A 26 8.65 -12.23 -8.79
C GLY A 26 9.31 -13.35 -8.00
N PHE A 27 8.88 -14.59 -8.22
CA PHE A 27 9.53 -15.77 -7.63
C PHE A 27 10.96 -15.94 -8.14
N LEU A 28 11.20 -15.80 -9.45
CA LEU A 28 12.54 -15.87 -10.02
C LEU A 28 13.46 -14.78 -9.43
N LEU A 29 13.00 -13.53 -9.36
CA LEU A 29 13.78 -12.45 -8.75
C LEU A 29 14.15 -12.77 -7.30
N ARG A 30 13.17 -13.24 -6.50
CA ARG A 30 13.44 -13.62 -5.11
C ARG A 30 14.38 -14.82 -5.00
N TYR A 31 14.25 -15.82 -5.87
CA TYR A 31 15.13 -17.00 -5.88
C TYR A 31 16.59 -16.63 -6.16
N PHE A 32 16.83 -15.63 -7.02
CA PHE A 32 18.17 -15.10 -7.31
C PHE A 32 18.57 -13.91 -6.42
N GLU A 33 17.80 -13.61 -5.35
CA GLU A 33 18.05 -12.48 -4.43
C GLU A 33 18.13 -11.11 -5.13
N LEU A 34 17.42 -10.95 -6.25
CA LEU A 34 17.34 -9.71 -7.01
C LEU A 34 16.22 -8.80 -6.50
N PRO A 35 16.36 -7.46 -6.62
CA PRO A 35 15.30 -6.52 -6.29
C PRO A 35 14.03 -6.73 -7.12
N ASP A 36 12.86 -6.60 -6.49
CA ASP A 36 11.54 -6.66 -7.12
C ASP A 36 11.03 -5.29 -7.63
N TYR A 37 11.91 -4.29 -7.60
CA TYR A 37 11.67 -2.96 -8.14
C TYR A 37 12.86 -2.49 -8.98
N ILE A 38 12.58 -1.58 -9.92
CA ILE A 38 13.60 -0.84 -10.65
C ILE A 38 13.50 0.65 -10.33
N ILE A 39 14.63 1.35 -10.38
CA ILE A 39 14.68 2.81 -10.28
C ILE A 39 14.97 3.36 -11.67
N LEU A 40 14.07 4.20 -12.18
CA LEU A 40 14.22 4.86 -13.48
C LEU A 40 13.94 6.35 -13.33
N ILE A 41 14.94 7.18 -13.64
CA ILE A 41 14.86 8.66 -13.56
C ILE A 41 14.34 9.11 -12.17
N GLY A 42 14.86 8.49 -11.10
CA GLY A 42 14.48 8.79 -9.72
C GLY A 42 13.14 8.23 -9.26
N PHE A 43 12.35 7.58 -10.13
CA PHE A 43 11.08 6.95 -9.75
C PHE A 43 11.24 5.45 -9.49
N ARG A 44 10.46 4.93 -8.55
CA ARG A 44 10.41 3.50 -8.22
C ARG A 44 9.28 2.82 -8.96
N PHE A 45 9.60 1.64 -9.48
CA PHE A 45 8.72 0.84 -10.32
C PHE A 45 8.78 -0.61 -9.86
N HIS A 46 7.83 -1.00 -9.02
CA HIS A 46 7.69 -2.35 -8.50
C HIS A 46 7.06 -3.28 -9.54
N LEU A 47 7.56 -4.51 -9.60
CA LEU A 47 7.16 -5.53 -10.57
C LEU A 47 5.63 -5.71 -10.64
N ALA A 48 4.99 -5.85 -9.48
CA ALA A 48 3.55 -6.08 -9.36
C ALA A 48 2.68 -4.89 -9.79
N ALA A 49 3.25 -3.70 -10.00
CA ALA A 49 2.55 -2.55 -10.57
C ALA A 49 2.81 -2.40 -12.08
N VAL A 50 4.08 -2.57 -12.48
CA VAL A 50 4.55 -2.31 -13.86
C VAL A 50 4.08 -3.39 -14.82
N LEU A 51 4.35 -4.66 -14.50
CA LEU A 51 4.06 -5.75 -15.43
C LEU A 51 2.57 -5.81 -15.78
N PRO A 52 1.62 -5.78 -14.82
CA PRO A 52 0.20 -5.76 -15.14
C PRO A 52 -0.21 -4.58 -16.01
N PHE A 53 0.36 -3.41 -15.77
CA PHE A 53 0.09 -2.21 -16.55
C PHE A 53 0.52 -2.34 -18.02
N LEU A 54 1.69 -2.94 -18.29
CA LEU A 54 2.18 -3.16 -19.66
C LEU A 54 1.21 -4.01 -20.51
N PHE A 55 0.50 -4.97 -19.90
CA PHE A 55 -0.49 -5.79 -20.61
C PHE A 55 -1.75 -5.03 -21.03
N ILE A 56 -2.00 -3.87 -20.42
CA ILE A 56 -3.22 -3.11 -20.62
C ILE A 56 -2.99 -1.75 -21.27
N ILE A 57 -1.74 -1.26 -21.33
CA ILE A 57 -1.43 0.11 -21.76
C ILE A 57 -2.03 0.47 -23.12
N LYS A 58 -2.00 -0.47 -24.08
CA LYS A 58 -2.56 -0.28 -25.43
C LYS A 58 -4.10 -0.26 -25.47
N LYS A 59 -4.76 -0.64 -24.38
CA LYS A 59 -6.22 -0.64 -24.24
C LYS A 59 -6.74 0.57 -23.47
N ILE A 60 -5.85 1.38 -22.91
CA ILE A 60 -6.23 2.55 -22.13
C ILE A 60 -6.55 3.68 -23.10
N GLU A 61 -7.78 4.17 -23.03
CA GLU A 61 -8.18 5.38 -23.74
C GLU A 61 -7.67 6.61 -22.97
N VAL A 62 -7.19 7.62 -23.69
CA VAL A 62 -6.65 8.86 -23.07
C VAL A 62 -7.72 9.56 -22.23
N GLU A 63 -8.97 9.52 -22.68
CA GLU A 63 -10.13 10.08 -21.97
C GLU A 63 -10.32 9.44 -20.58
N PHE A 64 -10.10 8.12 -20.46
CA PHE A 64 -10.15 7.45 -19.17
C PHE A 64 -9.08 7.98 -18.20
N LEU A 65 -7.84 8.18 -18.68
CA LEU A 65 -6.78 8.76 -17.85
C LEU A 65 -7.16 10.17 -17.40
N ILE A 66 -7.61 11.00 -18.34
CA ILE A 66 -8.05 12.36 -18.05
C ILE A 66 -9.17 12.35 -16.99
N ASP A 67 -10.18 11.50 -17.13
CA ASP A 67 -11.29 11.41 -16.18
C ASP A 67 -10.87 10.88 -14.80
N ALA A 68 -9.89 9.98 -14.75
CA ALA A 68 -9.30 9.51 -13.50
C ALA A 68 -8.61 10.64 -12.72
N PHE A 69 -7.94 11.57 -13.42
CA PHE A 69 -7.27 12.73 -12.80
C PHE A 69 -8.18 13.95 -12.60
N ARG A 70 -9.29 14.05 -13.34
CA ARG A 70 -10.23 15.19 -13.27
C ARG A 70 -11.02 15.28 -11.96
N ASN A 71 -11.09 14.19 -11.20
CA ASN A 71 -11.73 14.17 -9.89
C ASN A 71 -10.66 14.11 -8.80
N PRO A 72 -9.93 15.22 -8.55
CA PRO A 72 -9.07 15.30 -7.38
C PRO A 72 -9.92 14.97 -6.15
N PRO A 73 -9.33 14.29 -5.16
CA PRO A 73 -10.07 13.96 -3.97
C PRO A 73 -10.49 15.32 -3.39
N TYR A 74 -11.68 15.36 -2.81
CA TYR A 74 -12.12 16.54 -2.08
C TYR A 74 -11.19 16.71 -0.86
N PHE A 75 -10.01 17.30 -1.05
CA PHE A 75 -9.07 17.70 0.01
C PHE A 75 -9.76 18.61 1.04
N ARG A 76 -10.87 19.25 0.64
CA ARG A 76 -11.74 20.04 1.51
C ARG A 76 -12.54 19.21 2.53
N LYS A 77 -12.58 17.88 2.43
CA LYS A 77 -13.25 17.01 3.42
C LYS A 77 -12.18 16.40 4.33
N LEU A 78 -12.34 16.56 5.63
CA LEU A 78 -11.51 15.98 6.68
C LEU A 78 -11.45 14.42 6.61
N LEU A 79 -12.44 13.80 5.96
CA LEU A 79 -12.71 12.37 6.00
C LEU A 79 -11.58 11.45 5.49
N PRO A 80 -10.98 11.67 4.31
CA PRO A 80 -9.84 10.89 3.83
C PRO A 80 -8.63 10.93 4.76
N PHE A 81 -8.36 12.09 5.37
CA PHE A 81 -7.28 12.24 6.34
C PHE A 81 -7.56 11.46 7.64
N LEU A 82 -8.81 11.48 8.11
CA LEU A 82 -9.22 10.71 9.29
C LEU A 82 -9.06 9.19 9.10
N THR A 83 -9.24 8.68 7.88
CA THR A 83 -9.03 7.24 7.60
C THR A 83 -7.59 6.78 7.82
N LEU A 84 -6.64 7.71 7.84
CA LEU A 84 -5.21 7.44 8.01
C LEU A 84 -4.74 7.70 9.45
N VAL A 85 -5.22 8.78 10.07
CA VAL A 85 -4.77 9.19 11.41
C VAL A 85 -5.48 8.42 12.52
N ILE A 86 -6.78 8.18 12.41
CA ILE A 86 -7.55 7.50 13.46
C ILE A 86 -7.00 6.10 13.77
N PRO A 87 -6.66 5.25 12.78
CA PRO A 87 -6.09 3.93 13.06
C PRO A 87 -4.77 4.00 13.84
N VAL A 88 -3.92 5.00 13.57
CA VAL A 88 -2.68 5.21 14.33
C VAL A 88 -2.99 5.57 15.77
N ILE A 89 -3.90 6.53 16.00
CA ILE A 89 -4.31 6.95 17.35
C ILE A 89 -4.89 5.77 18.13
N ILE A 90 -5.78 4.98 17.51
CA ILE A 90 -6.38 3.80 18.17
C ILE A 90 -5.30 2.77 18.49
N THR A 91 -4.38 2.49 17.55
CA THR A 91 -3.30 1.52 17.78
C THR A 91 -2.39 1.97 18.92
N ALA A 92 -1.97 3.24 18.92
CA ALA A 92 -1.16 3.81 19.99
C ALA A 92 -1.89 3.82 21.34
N ALA A 93 -3.17 4.18 21.36
CA ALA A 93 -3.98 4.17 22.58
C ALA A 93 -4.13 2.76 23.15
N VAL A 94 -4.42 1.76 22.30
CA VAL A 94 -4.46 0.35 22.73
C VAL A 94 -3.10 -0.04 23.30
N LEU A 95 -2.00 0.22 22.60
CA LEU A 95 -0.68 -0.13 23.12
C LEU A 95 -0.37 0.57 24.45
N TYR A 96 -0.75 1.83 24.63
CA TYR A 96 -0.58 2.57 25.88
C TYR A 96 -1.37 1.94 27.05
N PHE A 97 -2.57 1.41 26.81
CA PHE A 97 -3.36 0.76 27.86
C PHE A 97 -2.91 -0.68 28.17
N PHE A 98 -2.32 -1.37 27.21
CA PHE A 98 -1.91 -2.77 27.35
C PHE A 98 -0.42 -2.95 27.68
N THR A 99 0.40 -1.90 27.57
CA THR A 99 1.84 -1.93 27.82
C THR A 99 2.40 -0.58 28.26
N ASP A 100 3.56 -0.61 28.91
CA ASP A 100 4.45 0.55 29.01
C ASP A 100 5.06 0.82 27.62
N VAL A 101 4.39 1.65 26.83
CA VAL A 101 4.96 2.19 25.59
C VAL A 101 5.94 3.29 25.97
N GLU A 102 7.20 3.10 25.61
CA GLU A 102 8.22 4.13 25.81
C GLU A 102 8.31 4.99 24.55
N LEU A 103 8.38 6.31 24.74
CA LEU A 103 8.78 7.21 23.66
C LEU A 103 10.25 6.94 23.38
N ASN A 104 10.51 6.47 22.16
CA ASN A 104 11.86 6.27 21.69
C ASN A 104 12.33 7.53 20.99
N ASP A 105 13.64 7.71 21.00
CA ASP A 105 14.35 8.79 20.35
C ASP A 105 15.07 8.18 19.13
N PRO A 106 14.35 7.91 18.01
CA PRO A 106 14.91 7.14 16.90
C PRO A 106 16.17 7.81 16.37
N GLU A 107 17.25 7.05 16.20
CA GLU A 107 18.57 7.58 15.80
C GLU A 107 18.49 8.44 14.53
N TYR A 108 17.59 8.09 13.60
CA TYR A 108 17.31 8.85 12.39
C TYR A 108 16.74 10.26 12.63
N PHE A 109 16.06 10.51 13.74
CA PHE A 109 15.64 11.86 14.10
C PHE A 109 16.84 12.77 14.41
N TYR A 110 17.96 12.21 14.86
CA TYR A 110 19.20 12.96 15.07
C TYR A 110 20.04 13.07 13.79
N GLU A 111 20.09 12.02 12.96
CA GLU A 111 20.84 12.05 11.68
C GLU A 111 20.15 12.86 10.57
N PHE A 112 18.82 12.81 10.51
CA PHE A 112 18.01 13.44 9.47
C PHE A 112 17.13 14.58 10.02
N GLY A 113 16.95 14.72 11.33
CA GLY A 113 16.11 15.79 11.90
C GLY A 113 14.64 15.64 11.49
N LEU A 114 13.96 16.80 11.38
CA LEU A 114 12.68 16.93 10.68
C LEU A 114 12.73 16.45 9.21
N SER A 115 13.91 16.15 8.63
CA SER A 115 14.00 15.77 7.23
C SER A 115 13.29 14.46 6.91
N SER A 116 13.14 13.54 7.87
CA SER A 116 12.31 12.34 7.68
C SER A 116 10.86 12.68 7.28
N ILE A 117 10.30 13.77 7.85
CA ILE A 117 9.00 14.34 7.47
C ILE A 117 9.12 15.18 6.18
N VAL A 118 10.24 15.87 5.95
CA VAL A 118 10.50 16.66 4.73
C VAL A 118 10.73 15.78 3.50
N ASP A 119 11.15 14.53 3.70
CA ASP A 119 11.40 13.55 2.64
C ASP A 119 10.13 12.77 2.28
N PHE A 120 9.09 12.82 3.12
CA PHE A 120 7.79 12.22 2.82
C PHE A 120 7.24 12.62 1.44
N PRO A 121 7.17 13.93 1.07
CA PRO A 121 6.75 14.34 -0.26
C PRO A 121 7.65 13.78 -1.37
N LEU A 122 8.97 13.69 -1.13
CA LEU A 122 9.92 13.17 -2.11
C LEU A 122 9.70 11.67 -2.35
N TYR A 123 9.60 10.88 -1.28
CA TYR A 123 9.30 9.45 -1.37
C TYR A 123 7.91 9.19 -1.97
N LEU A 124 6.91 10.02 -1.64
CA LEU A 124 5.62 9.96 -2.28
C LEU A 124 5.77 10.19 -3.80
N ILE A 125 6.45 11.26 -4.22
CA ILE A 125 6.68 11.58 -5.64
C ILE A 125 7.38 10.42 -6.36
N TRP A 126 8.39 9.82 -5.75
CA TRP A 126 9.12 8.68 -6.33
C TRP A 126 8.22 7.46 -6.55
N ASN A 127 7.18 7.29 -5.72
CA ASN A 127 6.24 6.17 -5.80
C ASN A 127 4.96 6.48 -6.61
N ILE A 128 4.66 7.75 -6.90
CA ILE A 128 3.44 8.15 -7.64
C ILE A 128 3.27 7.39 -8.97
N PRO A 129 4.28 7.27 -9.85
CA PRO A 129 4.08 6.65 -11.16
C PRO A 129 3.61 5.20 -11.07
N GLN A 130 4.22 4.39 -10.21
CA GLN A 130 3.82 2.99 -10.04
C GLN A 130 2.43 2.86 -9.39
N LEU A 131 2.07 3.74 -8.47
CA LEU A 131 0.74 3.73 -7.85
C LEU A 131 -0.35 4.14 -8.85
N ILE A 132 -0.05 5.06 -9.77
CA ILE A 132 -0.92 5.39 -10.92
C ILE A 132 -1.11 4.14 -11.80
N MET A 133 -0.02 3.46 -12.16
CA MET A 133 -0.06 2.25 -13.00
C MET A 133 -0.94 1.16 -12.36
N LEU A 134 -0.76 0.92 -11.06
CA LEU A 134 -1.56 -0.06 -10.32
C LEU A 134 -3.04 0.34 -10.26
N PHE A 135 -3.35 1.60 -9.96
CA PHE A 135 -4.72 2.10 -9.93
C PHE A 135 -5.43 1.93 -11.28
N VAL A 136 -4.75 2.28 -12.37
CA VAL A 136 -5.28 2.16 -13.72
C VAL A 136 -5.51 0.69 -14.06
N PHE A 137 -4.57 -0.19 -13.73
CA PHE A 137 -4.74 -1.63 -13.92
C PHE A 137 -5.98 -2.19 -13.21
N LEU A 138 -6.13 -1.89 -11.92
CA LEU A 138 -7.27 -2.33 -11.12
C LEU A 138 -8.60 -1.77 -11.67
N SER A 139 -8.60 -0.52 -12.10
CA SER A 139 -9.78 0.13 -12.69
C SER A 139 -10.25 -0.54 -13.99
N VAL A 140 -9.31 -1.06 -14.78
CA VAL A 140 -9.60 -1.77 -16.05
C VAL A 140 -9.93 -3.26 -15.82
N ALA A 141 -9.34 -3.88 -14.80
CA ALA A 141 -9.57 -5.29 -14.47
C ALA A 141 -10.93 -5.53 -13.78
N GLY A 142 -11.48 -4.53 -13.10
CA GLY A 142 -12.86 -4.54 -12.62
C GLY A 142 -13.05 -3.84 -11.28
N LYS A 143 -14.11 -3.03 -11.18
CA LYS A 143 -14.39 -2.17 -10.01
C LYS A 143 -15.22 -2.85 -8.91
N SER A 144 -15.07 -4.16 -8.69
CA SER A 144 -15.73 -4.82 -7.56
C SER A 144 -14.74 -5.01 -6.40
N PHE A 145 -15.22 -4.94 -5.17
CA PHE A 145 -14.39 -5.16 -3.98
C PHE A 145 -13.66 -6.50 -4.04
N ILE A 146 -14.39 -7.57 -4.36
CA ILE A 146 -13.85 -8.94 -4.43
C ILE A 146 -12.79 -9.04 -5.54
N ASN A 147 -13.03 -8.47 -6.72
CA ASN A 147 -12.06 -8.54 -7.81
C ASN A 147 -10.78 -7.80 -7.43
N ASN A 148 -10.88 -6.58 -6.88
CA ASN A 148 -9.71 -5.81 -6.47
C ASN A 148 -8.91 -6.52 -5.37
N PHE A 149 -9.61 -7.10 -4.38
CA PHE A 149 -8.98 -7.89 -3.33
C PHE A 149 -8.22 -9.08 -3.92
N LEU A 150 -8.87 -9.91 -4.74
CA LEU A 150 -8.25 -11.10 -5.31
C LEU A 150 -7.08 -10.74 -6.22
N ILE A 151 -7.22 -9.71 -7.05
CA ILE A 151 -6.14 -9.26 -7.94
C ILE A 151 -4.95 -8.79 -7.13
N LEU A 152 -5.15 -7.90 -6.15
CA LEU A 152 -4.06 -7.42 -5.29
C LEU A 152 -3.43 -8.55 -4.50
N PHE A 153 -4.22 -9.45 -3.92
CA PHE A 153 -3.71 -10.61 -3.19
C PHE A 153 -2.81 -11.46 -4.08
N PHE A 154 -3.31 -11.86 -5.25
CA PHE A 154 -2.55 -12.71 -6.14
C PHE A 154 -1.40 -12.00 -6.84
N LEU A 155 -1.43 -10.69 -7.07
CA LEU A 155 -0.29 -9.97 -7.65
C LEU A 155 0.95 -9.97 -6.76
N PHE A 156 0.76 -10.05 -5.43
CA PHE A 156 1.84 -9.91 -4.45
C PHE A 156 2.09 -11.20 -3.66
N VAL A 157 1.36 -12.30 -3.91
CA VAL A 157 1.52 -13.55 -3.15
C VAL A 157 2.93 -14.13 -3.24
N TYR A 158 3.65 -13.90 -4.35
CA TYR A 158 5.05 -14.31 -4.50
C TYR A 158 5.96 -13.74 -3.41
N LEU A 159 5.60 -12.65 -2.72
CA LEU A 159 6.39 -12.06 -1.63
C LEU A 159 6.42 -12.93 -0.38
N PHE A 160 5.42 -13.81 -0.21
CA PHE A 160 5.22 -14.62 0.98
C PHE A 160 5.60 -16.10 0.80
N VAL A 161 6.07 -16.48 -0.39
CA VAL A 161 6.60 -17.84 -0.61
C VAL A 161 7.90 -17.96 0.20
N PRO A 162 7.97 -18.83 1.24
CA PRO A 162 9.17 -18.94 2.04
C PRO A 162 10.31 -19.53 1.20
N ILE A 163 11.45 -18.85 1.18
CA ILE A 163 12.71 -19.39 0.63
C ILE A 163 13.47 -20.10 1.77
N ASP A 164 13.39 -19.54 2.98
CA ASP A 164 13.75 -20.20 4.23
C ASP A 164 12.49 -20.32 5.12
N ILE A 165 12.13 -21.55 5.48
CA ILE A 165 10.94 -21.85 6.29
C ILE A 165 11.17 -21.42 7.76
N ALA A 166 12.43 -21.41 8.23
CA ALA A 166 12.76 -21.08 9.61
C ALA A 166 12.50 -19.60 9.97
N ALA A 167 12.49 -18.72 8.96
CA ALA A 167 12.27 -17.29 9.13
C ALA A 167 10.80 -16.85 8.92
N PHE A 168 9.85 -17.77 8.74
CA PHE A 168 8.47 -17.42 8.41
C PHE A 168 7.68 -16.89 9.63
N SER A 169 7.23 -15.64 9.56
CA SER A 169 6.29 -15.04 10.51
C SER A 169 4.88 -15.00 9.93
N TYR A 170 3.91 -15.64 10.59
CA TYR A 170 2.50 -15.64 10.14
C TYR A 170 1.83 -14.26 10.25
N LEU A 171 2.39 -13.34 11.04
CA LEU A 171 1.84 -11.99 11.24
C LEU A 171 2.02 -11.08 10.01
N GLU A 172 3.05 -11.34 9.20
CA GLU A 172 3.29 -10.60 7.95
C GLU A 172 2.21 -10.87 6.89
N PRO A 173 1.87 -12.13 6.53
CA PRO A 173 0.72 -12.43 5.68
C PRO A 173 -0.59 -11.86 6.21
N VAL A 174 -0.81 -11.88 7.53
CA VAL A 174 -2.04 -11.32 8.14
C VAL A 174 -2.12 -9.81 7.92
N SER A 175 -1.02 -9.08 8.17
CA SER A 175 -0.92 -7.64 7.91
C SER A 175 -1.20 -7.30 6.45
N PHE A 176 -0.61 -8.08 5.54
CA PHE A 176 -0.78 -7.91 4.10
C PHE A 176 -2.23 -8.15 3.65
N VAL A 177 -2.88 -9.21 4.14
CA VAL A 177 -4.29 -9.48 3.84
C VAL A 177 -5.18 -8.34 4.34
N LEU A 178 -4.96 -7.88 5.58
CA LEU A 178 -5.72 -6.75 6.15
C LEU A 178 -5.48 -5.45 5.37
N PHE A 179 -4.24 -5.19 4.98
CA PHE A 179 -3.89 -4.04 4.15
C PHE A 179 -4.61 -4.07 2.80
N ILE A 180 -4.58 -5.19 2.08
CA ILE A 180 -5.27 -5.31 0.80
C ILE A 180 -6.78 -5.20 0.95
N LEU A 181 -7.37 -5.79 2.00
CA LEU A 181 -8.79 -5.64 2.28
C LEU A 181 -9.14 -4.15 2.45
N SER A 182 -8.38 -3.44 3.28
CA SER A 182 -8.57 -2.02 3.53
C SER A 182 -8.39 -1.17 2.27
N LEU A 183 -7.35 -1.46 1.47
CA LEU A 183 -7.08 -0.80 0.20
C LEU A 183 -8.18 -1.07 -0.83
N SER A 184 -8.73 -2.28 -0.86
CA SER A 184 -9.84 -2.64 -1.74
C SER A 184 -11.11 -1.89 -1.37
N ILE A 185 -11.40 -1.71 -0.08
CA ILE A 185 -12.51 -0.83 0.37
C ILE A 185 -12.27 0.61 -0.08
N ALA A 186 -11.08 1.14 0.17
CA ALA A 186 -10.69 2.50 -0.21
C ALA A 186 -10.88 2.74 -1.71
N LEU A 187 -10.39 1.84 -2.55
CA LEU A 187 -10.51 1.92 -4.00
C LEU A 187 -11.97 1.93 -4.46
N ASN A 188 -12.80 1.03 -3.92
CA ASN A 188 -14.20 0.88 -4.34
C ASN A 188 -15.10 2.02 -3.84
N LYS A 189 -14.85 2.54 -2.63
CA LYS A 189 -15.70 3.55 -2.00
C LYS A 189 -15.39 4.96 -2.48
N PHE A 190 -14.12 5.28 -2.69
CA PHE A 190 -13.71 6.64 -3.03
C PHE A 190 -13.42 6.83 -4.52
N SER A 191 -13.07 5.76 -5.26
CA SER A 191 -12.86 5.77 -6.72
C SER A 191 -11.98 6.91 -7.24
N SER A 192 -11.04 7.41 -6.41
CA SER A 192 -10.16 8.53 -6.72
C SER A 192 -8.72 8.06 -6.75
N ILE A 193 -8.03 8.33 -7.85
CA ILE A 193 -6.62 7.96 -8.04
C ILE A 193 -5.72 8.57 -6.96
N TYR A 194 -5.96 9.84 -6.63
CA TYR A 194 -5.21 10.55 -5.62
C TYR A 194 -5.45 9.98 -4.23
N PHE A 195 -6.70 9.66 -3.87
CA PHE A 195 -6.98 9.02 -2.60
C PHE A 195 -6.32 7.65 -2.53
N PHE A 196 -6.37 6.87 -3.61
CA PHE A 196 -5.66 5.59 -3.68
C PHE A 196 -4.15 5.76 -3.44
N ILE A 197 -3.51 6.70 -4.14
CA ILE A 197 -2.07 6.99 -3.99
C ILE A 197 -1.74 7.39 -2.55
N ILE A 198 -2.42 8.41 -2.03
CA ILE A 198 -2.17 8.94 -0.69
C ILE A 198 -2.45 7.86 0.35
N TYR A 199 -3.58 7.15 0.24
CA TYR A 199 -3.94 6.12 1.20
C TYR A 199 -2.93 4.97 1.22
N THR A 200 -2.55 4.45 0.05
CA THR A 200 -1.58 3.35 -0.07
C THR A 200 -0.24 3.75 0.52
N PHE A 201 0.31 4.90 0.11
CA PHE A 201 1.62 5.34 0.55
C PHE A 201 1.62 5.73 2.03
N PHE A 202 0.67 6.57 2.45
CA PHE A 202 0.63 7.12 3.80
C PHE A 202 0.32 6.06 4.85
N SER A 203 -0.55 5.09 4.57
CA SER A 203 -0.85 4.01 5.52
C SER A 203 0.37 3.14 5.80
N LEU A 204 1.18 2.86 4.78
CA LEU A 204 2.46 2.16 4.93
C LEU A 204 3.52 3.06 5.58
N TRP A 205 3.57 4.34 5.25
CA TRP A 205 4.58 5.25 5.79
C TRP A 205 4.36 5.57 7.27
N ILE A 206 3.13 5.95 7.66
CA ILE A 206 2.84 6.45 9.02
C ILE A 206 2.98 5.35 10.08
N ILE A 207 2.63 4.11 9.77
CA ILE A 207 2.77 2.98 10.69
C ILE A 207 4.25 2.69 10.97
N ASN A 208 5.08 2.73 9.92
CA ASN A 208 6.53 2.54 10.04
C ASN A 208 7.20 3.72 10.73
N LEU A 209 6.77 4.95 10.45
CA LEU A 209 7.26 6.14 11.15
C LEU A 209 6.94 6.05 12.66
N ALA A 210 5.72 5.66 13.01
CA ALA A 210 5.28 5.62 14.39
C ALA A 210 5.95 4.48 15.18
N PHE A 211 6.09 3.28 14.61
CA PHE A 211 6.45 2.08 15.38
C PHE A 211 7.68 1.32 14.87
N GLY A 212 8.28 1.76 13.77
CA GLY A 212 9.43 1.07 13.21
C GLY A 212 9.08 -0.16 12.37
N THR A 213 10.10 -0.72 11.75
CA THR A 213 10.06 -2.04 11.12
C THR A 213 11.46 -2.63 11.03
N GLU A 214 11.59 -3.92 11.28
CA GLU A 214 12.83 -4.68 11.08
C GLU A 214 12.93 -5.24 9.64
N SER A 215 11.94 -4.96 8.78
CA SER A 215 11.91 -5.49 7.42
C SER A 215 12.64 -4.57 6.45
N ALA A 216 13.90 -4.89 6.13
CA ALA A 216 14.68 -4.23 5.09
C ALA A 216 13.89 -4.06 3.78
N ARG A 217 13.06 -5.04 3.42
CA ARG A 217 12.20 -4.96 2.22
C ARG A 217 11.18 -3.83 2.32
N ILE A 218 10.47 -3.71 3.45
CA ILE A 218 9.49 -2.64 3.68
C ILE A 218 10.20 -1.28 3.70
N VAL A 219 11.36 -1.19 4.35
CA VAL A 219 12.13 0.06 4.41
C VAL A 219 12.62 0.48 3.03
N ASN A 220 13.20 -0.44 2.26
CA ASN A 220 13.70 -0.18 0.92
C ASN A 220 12.59 0.17 -0.08
N LEU A 221 11.38 -0.38 0.11
CA LEU A 221 10.22 -0.06 -0.71
C LEU A 221 9.69 1.36 -0.44
N LEU A 222 9.63 1.78 0.84
CA LEU A 222 9.00 3.04 1.26
C LEU A 222 9.96 4.23 1.38
N PHE A 223 11.17 4.01 1.91
CA PHE A 223 12.12 5.04 2.30
C PHE A 223 13.33 5.05 1.37
N ALA A 224 14.44 4.40 1.70
CA ALA A 224 15.68 4.44 0.91
C ALA A 224 16.34 3.06 0.83
N SER A 225 17.09 2.81 -0.24
CA SER A 225 17.60 1.48 -0.65
C SER A 225 18.78 0.95 0.20
N ARG A 226 19.05 1.52 1.37
CA ARG A 226 20.27 1.22 2.15
C ARG A 226 20.00 0.88 3.62
N TYR A 227 18.73 0.78 4.01
CA TYR A 227 18.38 0.55 5.40
C TYR A 227 17.82 -0.85 5.58
N ASP A 228 18.39 -1.54 6.56
CA ASP A 228 17.98 -2.91 6.92
C ASP A 228 16.84 -2.91 7.94
N SER A 229 16.68 -1.82 8.69
CA SER A 229 15.59 -1.60 9.64
C SER A 229 15.30 -0.10 9.78
N TRP A 230 14.16 0.22 10.39
CA TRP A 230 13.72 1.58 10.71
C TRP A 230 13.19 1.59 12.14
N GLU A 231 13.67 2.53 12.96
CA GLU A 231 13.16 2.72 14.32
C GLU A 231 12.00 3.72 14.35
N GLY A 232 10.96 3.41 15.12
CA GLY A 232 9.80 4.28 15.30
C GLY A 232 9.91 5.18 16.52
N PHE A 233 9.02 6.18 16.58
CA PHE A 233 8.84 7.04 17.76
C PHE A 233 8.32 6.31 19.00
N PHE A 234 7.61 5.20 18.82
CA PHE A 234 7.11 4.37 19.91
C PHE A 234 7.90 3.07 19.95
N SER A 235 8.62 2.86 21.06
CA SER A 235 9.24 1.57 21.38
C SER A 235 8.19 0.68 22.04
N VAL A 236 8.02 -0.53 21.49
CA VAL A 236 7.05 -1.51 21.97
C VAL A 236 7.79 -2.79 22.31
N GLY A 237 7.47 -3.37 23.47
CA GLY A 237 8.09 -4.62 23.90
C GLY A 237 8.02 -5.71 22.82
N LYS A 238 9.12 -6.46 22.64
CA LYS A 238 9.31 -7.44 21.55
C LYS A 238 8.12 -8.38 21.32
N LYS A 239 7.43 -8.79 22.39
CA LYS A 239 6.26 -9.69 22.32
C LYS A 239 5.07 -9.12 21.54
N LEU A 240 4.91 -7.79 21.51
CA LEU A 240 3.79 -7.11 20.85
C LEU A 240 4.17 -6.47 19.51
N SER A 241 5.47 -6.29 19.22
CA SER A 241 5.98 -5.69 17.98
C SER A 241 5.32 -6.26 16.71
N GLY A 242 5.22 -7.59 16.61
CA GLY A 242 4.59 -8.28 15.46
C GLY A 242 3.09 -8.03 15.30
N PHE A 243 2.39 -7.55 16.34
CA PHE A 243 0.94 -7.29 16.30
C PHE A 243 0.58 -5.85 15.89
N ILE A 244 1.56 -4.95 15.83
CA ILE A 244 1.35 -3.53 15.52
C ILE A 244 0.77 -3.34 14.12
N MET A 245 1.43 -3.87 13.07
CA MET A 245 0.96 -3.77 11.69
C MET A 245 -0.42 -4.44 11.49
N PRO A 246 -0.66 -5.68 11.98
CA PRO A 246 -2.00 -6.28 11.91
C PRO A 246 -3.07 -5.41 12.57
N ALA A 247 -2.82 -4.90 13.78
CA ALA A 247 -3.77 -4.07 14.51
C ALA A 247 -4.08 -2.77 13.76
N PHE A 248 -3.05 -2.08 13.26
CA PHE A 248 -3.21 -0.86 12.48
C PHE A 248 -4.05 -1.06 11.22
N PHE A 249 -3.79 -2.13 10.44
CA PHE A 249 -4.57 -2.40 9.24
C PHE A 249 -5.97 -2.92 9.55
N PHE A 250 -6.17 -3.63 10.66
CA PHE A 250 -7.49 -4.00 11.15
C PHE A 250 -8.32 -2.77 11.53
N PHE A 251 -7.76 -1.82 12.28
CA PHE A 251 -8.45 -0.57 12.60
C PHE A 251 -8.68 0.29 11.35
N SER A 252 -7.72 0.32 10.43
CA SER A 252 -7.88 0.98 9.12
C SER A 252 -9.05 0.40 8.33
N LEU A 253 -9.21 -0.93 8.33
CA LEU A 253 -10.33 -1.62 7.70
C LEU A 253 -11.67 -1.19 8.31
N ILE A 254 -11.78 -1.17 9.64
CA ILE A 254 -12.99 -0.75 10.36
C ILE A 254 -13.32 0.70 10.00
N VAL A 255 -12.35 1.60 10.13
CA VAL A 255 -12.52 3.04 9.89
C VAL A 255 -12.94 3.30 8.43
N ASN A 256 -12.29 2.67 7.45
CA ASN A 256 -12.67 2.76 6.04
C ASN A 256 -14.07 2.22 5.77
N SER A 257 -14.46 1.12 6.42
CA SER A 257 -15.79 0.53 6.28
C SER A 257 -16.87 1.47 6.81
N LEU A 258 -16.67 2.03 8.01
CA LEU A 258 -17.59 2.97 8.64
C LEU A 258 -17.75 4.24 7.80
N PHE A 259 -16.64 4.86 7.39
CA PHE A 259 -16.70 6.06 6.56
C PHE A 259 -17.30 5.78 5.18
N GLY A 260 -16.98 4.64 4.57
CA GLY A 260 -17.60 4.20 3.32
C GLY A 260 -19.10 3.90 3.43
N ALA A 261 -19.64 3.70 4.63
CA ALA A 261 -21.09 3.60 4.87
C ALA A 261 -21.73 4.99 4.99
N LEU A 262 -21.05 5.94 5.65
CA LEU A 262 -21.54 7.30 5.86
C LEU A 262 -21.60 8.12 4.56
N THR A 263 -20.65 7.93 3.64
CA THR A 263 -20.60 8.68 2.36
C THR A 263 -21.63 8.19 1.33
N LYS A 264 -22.18 6.98 1.49
CA LYS A 264 -23.16 6.41 0.54
C LYS A 264 -24.57 7.00 0.70
N LYS A 265 -24.79 7.84 1.72
CA LYS A 265 -26.09 8.46 2.07
C LYS A 265 -26.23 9.93 1.64
N SER A 266 -25.23 10.54 0.99
CA SER A 266 -25.30 11.90 0.42
C SER A 266 -25.29 11.88 -1.09
#